data_AF-A0A5B2TP05-F1
#
_entry.id   AF-A0A5B2TP05-F1
#
_cell.length_a   1.000
_cell.length_b   1.000
_cell.length_c   1.000
_cell.angle_alpha   90.00
_cell.angle_beta   90.00
_cell.angle_gamma   90.00
#
_symmetry.space_group_name_H-M   'P 1'
#
loop_
_entity.id
_entity.type
_entity.pdbx_description
1 polymer ?
#
loop_
_entity_poly.entity_id
_entity_poly.type
_entity_poly.pdbx_seq_one_letter_code
_entity_poly.pdbx_strand_id
1 'polypeptide(L)'
;MNLIFSFITAFVFFFQSDLETLRNSYAKANESNTNTASFIETAEKQSGSDAVTVGYKAAAKIMEAKIAKSNRKSLVKTGATSLEAVIKSNPNNAELRLIRMSVQENIPKIVGYRGSLKDDKAFLLNNYSKQNAALKGYIKRFAVQSKTMTEAERATLK
;
A
#
# COMPACT_ATOMS: atom_id res chain seq x y z
N MET A 1 -39.15 2.05 -45.06
CA MET A 1 -38.59 3.34 -44.61
C MET A 1 -38.36 3.25 -43.11
N ASN A 2 -37.09 3.37 -42.73
CA ASN A 2 -36.52 3.69 -41.42
C ASN A 2 -36.75 2.75 -40.22
N LEU A 3 -35.87 1.74 -40.11
CA LEU A 3 -35.46 1.15 -38.83
C LEU A 3 -34.50 2.12 -38.12
N ILE A 4 -34.94 2.74 -37.04
CA ILE A 4 -34.07 3.51 -36.15
C ILE A 4 -33.40 2.53 -35.19
N PHE A 5 -32.13 2.22 -35.44
CA PHE A 5 -31.27 1.55 -34.46
C PHE A 5 -30.80 2.59 -33.44
N SER A 6 -31.37 2.56 -32.24
CA SER A 6 -30.88 3.34 -31.11
C SER A 6 -29.70 2.62 -30.47
N PHE A 7 -28.49 3.15 -30.62
CA PHE A 7 -27.30 2.72 -29.89
C PHE A 7 -27.40 3.23 -28.45
N ILE A 8 -27.84 2.38 -27.52
CA ILE A 8 -27.63 2.63 -26.08
C ILE A 8 -26.21 2.17 -25.76
N THR A 9 -25.25 3.07 -25.84
CA THR A 9 -23.93 2.88 -25.21
C THR A 9 -24.11 3.00 -23.69
N ALA A 10 -24.25 1.86 -23.01
CA ALA A 10 -24.21 1.80 -21.57
C ALA A 10 -22.79 2.14 -21.09
N PHE A 11 -22.59 3.37 -20.61
CA PHE A 11 -21.37 3.77 -19.94
C PHE A 11 -21.40 3.20 -18.51
N VAL A 12 -20.86 2.00 -18.32
CA VAL A 12 -20.70 1.42 -16.98
C VAL A 12 -19.51 2.14 -16.32
N PHE A 13 -19.80 3.19 -15.55
CA PHE A 13 -18.82 3.78 -14.65
C PHE A 13 -18.48 2.74 -13.55
N PHE A 14 -17.32 2.12 -13.65
CA PHE A 14 -16.75 1.38 -12.52
C PHE A 14 -16.41 2.39 -11.41
N PHE A 15 -17.27 2.47 -10.40
CA PHE A 15 -16.98 3.22 -9.17
C PHE A 15 -15.90 2.49 -8.38
N GLN A 16 -14.65 2.84 -8.63
CA GLN A 16 -13.53 2.40 -7.80
C GLN A 16 -13.46 3.29 -6.56
N SER A 17 -13.36 2.70 -5.37
CA SER A 17 -13.19 3.48 -4.15
C SER A 17 -11.81 4.12 -4.09
N ASP A 18 -11.71 5.25 -3.40
CA ASP A 18 -10.46 5.95 -3.09
C ASP A 18 -9.39 5.01 -2.51
N LEU A 19 -9.79 4.15 -1.58
CA LEU A 19 -8.90 3.17 -0.96
C LEU A 19 -8.40 2.10 -1.93
N GLU A 20 -9.24 1.63 -2.86
CA GLU A 20 -8.80 0.67 -3.87
C GLU A 20 -7.84 1.31 -4.89
N THR A 21 -8.05 2.60 -5.20
CA THR A 21 -7.12 3.40 -6.01
C THR A 21 -5.74 3.52 -5.35
N LEU A 22 -5.70 3.79 -4.04
CA LEU A 22 -4.45 3.77 -3.27
C LEU A 22 -3.74 2.42 -3.33
N ARG A 23 -4.46 1.31 -3.06
CA ARG A 23 -3.91 -0.05 -3.09
C ARG A 23 -3.31 -0.40 -4.45
N ASN A 24 -4.05 -0.12 -5.51
CA ASN A 24 -3.64 -0.44 -6.88
C ASN A 24 -2.42 0.37 -7.32
N SER A 25 -2.40 1.67 -6.99
CA SER A 25 -1.24 2.50 -7.30
C SER A 25 -0.02 2.11 -6.45
N TYR A 26 -0.21 1.77 -5.17
CA TYR A 26 0.88 1.38 -4.28
C TYR A 26 1.53 0.06 -4.68
N ALA A 27 0.74 -0.94 -5.08
CA ALA A 27 1.24 -2.25 -5.50
C ALA A 27 2.27 -2.13 -6.65
N LYS A 28 2.05 -1.18 -7.57
CA LYS A 28 2.89 -0.93 -8.74
C LYS A 28 3.99 0.11 -8.49
N ALA A 29 3.98 0.80 -7.35
CA ALA A 29 4.77 2.01 -7.14
C ALA A 29 6.29 1.75 -7.24
N ASN A 30 6.74 0.52 -6.95
CA ASN A 30 8.15 0.17 -7.01
C ASN A 30 8.66 -0.21 -8.41
N GLU A 31 7.79 -0.40 -9.40
CA GLU A 31 8.15 -0.85 -10.75
C GLU A 31 8.98 0.17 -11.54
N SER A 32 8.72 1.48 -11.35
CA SER A 32 9.47 2.55 -12.01
C SER A 32 9.40 3.87 -11.21
N ASN A 33 10.22 4.85 -11.60
CA ASN A 33 10.12 6.20 -11.03
C ASN A 33 8.80 6.89 -11.40
N THR A 34 8.25 6.62 -12.58
CA THR A 34 6.94 7.13 -13.01
C THR A 34 5.84 6.57 -12.13
N ASN A 35 5.83 5.26 -11.87
CA ASN A 35 4.85 4.62 -10.99
C ASN A 35 4.97 5.15 -9.55
N THR A 36 6.19 5.43 -9.08
CA THR A 36 6.42 6.07 -7.79
C THR A 36 5.79 7.45 -7.74
N ALA A 37 6.00 8.29 -8.76
CA ALA A 37 5.40 9.62 -8.84
C ALA A 37 3.86 9.56 -8.88
N SER A 38 3.28 8.65 -9.67
CA SER A 38 1.82 8.45 -9.74
C SER A 38 1.23 8.04 -8.40
N PHE A 39 1.91 7.18 -7.63
CA PHE A 39 1.44 6.81 -6.30
C PHE A 39 1.48 7.99 -5.31
N ILE A 40 2.54 8.80 -5.35
CA ILE A 40 2.65 9.99 -4.51
C ILE A 40 1.49 10.95 -4.78
N GLU A 41 1.25 11.27 -6.06
CA GLU A 41 0.15 12.14 -6.46
C GLU A 41 -1.22 11.55 -6.07
N THR A 42 -1.39 10.23 -6.26
CA THR A 42 -2.62 9.53 -5.87
C THR A 42 -2.88 9.66 -4.37
N ALA A 43 -1.84 9.51 -3.54
CA ALA A 43 -1.95 9.61 -2.09
C ALA A 43 -2.18 11.05 -1.60
N GLU A 44 -1.56 12.04 -2.24
CA GLU A 44 -1.74 13.46 -1.93
C GLU A 44 -3.17 13.96 -2.23
N LYS A 45 -3.79 13.47 -3.30
CA LYS A 45 -5.16 13.82 -3.69
C LYS A 45 -6.24 13.27 -2.75
N GLN A 46 -5.91 12.30 -1.91
CA GLN A 46 -6.89 11.73 -0.99
C GLN A 46 -7.27 12.74 0.09
N SER A 47 -8.56 13.06 0.21
CA SER A 47 -9.10 13.89 1.30
C SER A 47 -9.30 13.10 2.59
N GLY A 48 -9.31 11.77 2.51
CA GLY A 48 -9.49 10.87 3.65
C GLY A 48 -8.46 11.10 4.77
N SER A 49 -8.97 11.06 6.00
CA SER A 49 -8.20 11.13 7.24
C SER A 49 -8.28 9.84 8.06
N ASP A 50 -8.85 8.78 7.51
CA ASP A 50 -8.83 7.47 8.16
C ASP A 50 -7.38 6.96 8.29
N ALA A 51 -7.17 6.06 9.25
CA ALA A 51 -5.83 5.60 9.59
C ALA A 51 -5.09 4.98 8.40
N VAL A 52 -5.78 4.24 7.53
CA VAL A 52 -5.16 3.56 6.39
C VAL A 52 -4.73 4.57 5.32
N THR A 53 -5.58 5.55 5.00
CA THR A 53 -5.21 6.65 4.11
C THR A 53 -4.00 7.43 4.62
N VAL A 54 -3.95 7.72 5.93
CA VAL A 54 -2.78 8.35 6.57
C VAL A 54 -1.53 7.47 6.44
N GLY A 55 -1.67 6.14 6.60
CA GLY A 55 -0.59 5.19 6.38
C GLY A 55 -0.04 5.21 4.95
N TYR A 56 -0.92 5.28 3.94
CA TYR A 56 -0.49 5.43 2.55
C TYR A 56 0.20 6.76 2.28
N LYS A 57 -0.29 7.87 2.84
CA LYS A 57 0.38 9.17 2.75
C LYS A 57 1.78 9.14 3.38
N ALA A 58 1.93 8.47 4.52
CA ALA A 58 3.24 8.25 5.14
C ALA A 58 4.16 7.41 4.24
N ALA A 59 3.66 6.34 3.62
CA ALA A 59 4.41 5.55 2.66
C ALA A 59 4.79 6.35 1.41
N ALA A 60 3.90 7.18 0.88
CA ALA A 60 4.18 8.09 -0.24
C ALA A 60 5.34 9.04 0.11
N LYS A 61 5.33 9.60 1.32
CA LYS A 61 6.41 10.48 1.80
C LYS A 61 7.77 9.79 1.83
N ILE A 62 7.79 8.52 2.21
CA ILE A 62 9.01 7.70 2.17
C ILE A 62 9.44 7.45 0.71
N MET A 63 8.49 7.10 -0.15
CA MET A 63 8.76 6.80 -1.57
C MET A 63 9.21 8.03 -2.36
N GLU A 64 8.85 9.24 -1.95
CA GLU A 64 9.39 10.49 -2.48
C GLU A 64 10.93 10.49 -2.47
N ALA A 65 11.55 9.89 -1.45
CA ALA A 65 13.00 9.76 -1.35
C ALA A 65 13.64 8.91 -2.47
N LYS A 66 12.86 8.10 -3.19
CA LYS A 66 13.34 7.32 -4.34
C LYS A 66 13.59 8.21 -5.56
N ILE A 67 12.78 9.25 -5.74
CA ILE A 67 12.83 10.14 -6.91
C ILE A 67 13.42 11.52 -6.59
N ALA A 68 13.52 11.89 -5.31
CA ALA A 68 14.08 13.17 -4.87
C ALA A 68 15.60 13.24 -5.08
N LYS A 69 16.08 14.41 -5.55
CA LYS A 69 17.51 14.70 -5.73
C LYS A 69 18.22 15.07 -4.43
N SER A 70 17.49 15.63 -3.46
CA SER A 70 18.00 16.06 -2.15
C SER A 70 17.04 15.64 -1.03
N ASN A 71 17.41 15.86 0.24
CA ASN A 71 16.56 15.62 1.42
C ASN A 71 16.04 14.19 1.62
N ARG A 72 16.54 13.20 0.87
CA ARG A 72 16.12 11.80 0.89
C ARG A 72 16.05 11.21 2.30
N LYS A 73 17.07 11.45 3.14
CA LYS A 73 17.10 10.98 4.53
C LYS A 73 15.99 11.59 5.37
N SER A 74 15.71 12.87 5.19
CA SER A 74 14.64 13.56 5.90
C SER A 74 13.28 12.97 5.52
N LEU A 75 13.01 12.83 4.21
CA LEU A 75 11.79 12.23 3.68
C LEU A 75 11.50 10.84 4.27
N VAL A 76 12.51 9.96 4.26
CA VAL A 76 12.36 8.62 4.85
C VAL A 76 12.13 8.71 6.36
N LYS A 77 12.88 9.54 7.07
CA LYS A 77 12.72 9.69 8.54
C LYS A 77 11.33 10.20 8.89
N THR A 78 10.86 11.28 8.27
CA THR A 78 9.56 11.88 8.56
C THR A 78 8.42 10.93 8.20
N GLY A 79 8.49 10.29 7.03
CA GLY A 79 7.47 9.34 6.62
C GLY A 79 7.45 8.10 7.51
N ALA A 80 8.60 7.57 7.92
CA ALA A 80 8.67 6.47 8.88
C ALA A 80 8.09 6.87 10.25
N THR A 81 8.43 8.05 10.76
CA THR A 81 7.84 8.58 12.01
C THR A 81 6.31 8.67 11.90
N SER A 82 5.76 9.20 10.81
CA SER A 82 4.32 9.28 10.60
C SER A 82 3.66 7.90 10.52
N LEU A 83 4.31 6.94 9.84
CA LEU A 83 3.80 5.58 9.72
C LEU A 83 3.79 4.86 11.07
N GLU A 84 4.85 4.99 11.86
CA GLU A 84 4.89 4.45 13.21
C GLU A 84 3.84 5.07 14.13
N ALA A 85 3.63 6.39 14.04
CA ALA A 85 2.63 7.08 14.84
C ALA A 85 1.21 6.56 14.56
N VAL A 86 0.83 6.41 13.29
CA VAL A 86 -0.51 5.91 12.94
C VAL A 86 -0.68 4.43 13.32
N ILE A 87 0.37 3.62 13.20
CA ILE A 87 0.36 2.20 13.64
C ILE A 87 0.22 2.09 15.15
N LYS A 88 0.93 2.93 15.91
CA LYS A 88 0.86 2.93 17.37
C LYS A 88 -0.57 3.19 17.87
N SER A 89 -1.31 4.07 17.20
CA SER A 89 -2.71 4.34 17.52
C SER A 89 -3.69 3.31 16.93
N ASN A 90 -3.25 2.48 15.98
CA ASN A 90 -4.09 1.49 15.29
C ASN A 90 -3.38 0.12 15.21
N PRO A 91 -2.96 -0.48 16.34
CA PRO A 91 -2.02 -1.61 16.35
C PRO A 91 -2.58 -2.89 15.71
N ASN A 92 -3.91 -3.01 15.65
CA ASN A 92 -4.63 -4.17 15.12
C ASN A 92 -5.03 -4.02 13.64
N ASN A 93 -4.68 -2.92 12.98
CA ASN A 93 -5.03 -2.71 11.57
C ASN A 93 -4.04 -3.45 10.66
N ALA A 94 -4.49 -4.54 10.03
CA ALA A 94 -3.64 -5.38 9.18
C ALA A 94 -3.07 -4.63 7.96
N GLU A 95 -3.81 -3.70 7.35
CA GLU A 95 -3.34 -2.98 6.18
C GLU A 95 -2.18 -2.03 6.52
N LEU A 96 -2.22 -1.38 7.69
CA LEU A 96 -1.08 -0.58 8.16
C LEU A 96 0.18 -1.42 8.41
N ARG A 97 0.03 -2.62 8.96
CA ARG A 97 1.15 -3.55 9.18
C ARG A 97 1.73 -4.03 7.85
N LEU A 98 0.88 -4.26 6.85
CA LEU A 98 1.31 -4.56 5.47
C LEU A 98 2.10 -3.40 4.86
N ILE A 99 1.61 -2.16 4.98
CA ILE A 99 2.30 -0.96 4.48
C ILE A 99 3.69 -0.85 5.13
N ARG A 100 3.78 -0.98 6.45
CA ARG A 100 5.06 -0.92 7.17
C ARG A 100 6.00 -2.04 6.75
N MET A 101 5.53 -3.27 6.61
CA MET A 101 6.36 -4.38 6.14
C MET A 101 6.88 -4.12 4.72
N SER A 102 6.00 -3.71 3.80
CA SER A 102 6.35 -3.33 2.42
C SER A 102 7.44 -2.26 2.37
N VAL A 103 7.28 -1.19 3.16
CA VAL A 103 8.26 -0.09 3.23
C VAL A 103 9.60 -0.58 3.77
N GLN A 104 9.60 -1.28 4.91
CA GLN A 104 10.81 -1.78 5.55
C GLN A 104 11.57 -2.76 4.65
N GLU A 105 10.87 -3.56 3.83
CA GLU A 105 11.49 -4.47 2.88
C GLU A 105 12.31 -3.74 1.80
N ASN A 106 11.88 -2.55 1.40
CA ASN A 106 12.38 -1.84 0.22
C ASN A 106 13.34 -0.68 0.52
N ILE A 107 13.44 -0.24 1.78
CA ILE A 107 14.42 0.80 2.17
C ILE A 107 15.84 0.21 2.33
N PRO A 108 16.91 0.93 1.93
CA PRO A 108 18.30 0.49 2.17
C PRO A 108 18.61 0.19 3.64
N LYS A 109 19.36 -0.89 3.89
CA LYS A 109 19.70 -1.35 5.26
C LYS A 109 20.34 -0.26 6.14
N ILE A 110 21.14 0.62 5.56
CA ILE A 110 21.83 1.72 6.26
C ILE A 110 20.87 2.71 6.95
N VAL A 111 19.59 2.75 6.56
CA VAL A 111 18.58 3.62 7.18
C VAL A 111 18.10 3.07 8.53
N GLY A 112 18.21 1.76 8.77
CA GLY A 112 17.83 1.14 10.06
C GLY A 112 16.31 0.96 10.27
N TYR A 113 15.45 1.32 9.32
CA TYR A 113 14.00 1.12 9.43
C TYR A 113 13.59 -0.29 8.98
N ARG A 114 13.90 -1.31 9.80
CA ARG A 114 13.60 -2.74 9.52
C ARG A 114 13.21 -3.58 10.75
N GLY A 115 13.04 -2.94 11.92
CA GLY A 115 12.87 -3.63 13.20
C GLY A 115 11.58 -4.43 13.36
N SER A 116 10.55 -4.19 12.53
CA SER A 116 9.22 -4.81 12.69
C SER A 116 8.87 -5.84 11.63
N LEU A 117 9.79 -6.18 10.70
CA LEU A 117 9.52 -7.12 9.61
C LEU A 117 8.98 -8.48 10.10
N LYS A 118 9.62 -9.05 11.13
CA LYS A 118 9.21 -10.34 11.71
C LYS A 118 7.82 -10.26 12.33
N ASP A 119 7.58 -9.21 13.11
CA ASP A 119 6.33 -9.04 13.86
C ASP A 119 5.16 -8.70 12.93
N ASP A 120 5.39 -7.89 11.90
CA ASP A 120 4.37 -7.57 10.89
C ASP A 120 4.00 -8.80 10.08
N LYS A 121 4.99 -9.60 9.67
CA LYS A 121 4.74 -10.87 8.98
C LYS A 121 3.89 -11.82 9.84
N ALA A 122 4.31 -12.05 11.09
CA ALA A 122 3.58 -12.93 12.01
C ALA A 122 2.16 -12.41 12.26
N PHE A 123 1.99 -11.11 12.45
CA PHE A 123 0.69 -10.49 12.64
C PHE A 123 -0.24 -10.72 11.43
N LEU A 124 0.28 -10.50 10.22
CA LEU A 124 -0.48 -10.65 8.98
C LEU A 124 -0.93 -12.10 8.77
N LEU A 125 -0.04 -13.07 8.95
CA LEU A 125 -0.35 -14.49 8.84
C LEU A 125 -1.42 -14.90 9.86
N ASN A 126 -1.25 -14.52 11.12
CA ASN A 126 -2.15 -14.91 12.22
C ASN A 126 -3.53 -14.25 12.16
N ASN A 127 -3.65 -13.09 11.53
CA ASN A 127 -4.92 -12.35 11.46
C ASN A 127 -5.54 -12.35 10.05
N TYR A 128 -4.92 -13.02 9.07
CA TYR A 128 -5.42 -13.07 7.70
C TYR A 128 -6.87 -13.55 7.61
N SER A 129 -7.21 -14.64 8.32
CA SER A 129 -8.55 -15.23 8.28
C SER A 129 -9.65 -14.28 8.76
N LYS A 130 -9.32 -13.32 9.63
CA LYS A 130 -10.22 -12.32 10.20
C LYS A 130 -10.49 -11.13 9.28
N GLN A 131 -9.72 -10.99 8.19
CA GLN A 131 -9.87 -9.85 7.28
C GLN A 131 -11.03 -10.06 6.30
N ASN A 132 -11.59 -8.95 5.81
CA ASN A 132 -12.59 -8.98 4.75
C ASN A 132 -11.99 -9.46 3.42
N ALA A 133 -12.84 -9.83 2.46
CA ALA A 133 -12.42 -10.37 1.18
C ALA A 133 -11.48 -9.44 0.39
N ALA A 134 -11.75 -8.13 0.40
CA ALA A 134 -10.91 -7.15 -0.30
C ALA A 134 -9.49 -7.12 0.26
N LEU A 135 -9.34 -7.03 1.58
CA LEU A 135 -8.03 -6.99 2.23
C LEU A 135 -7.31 -8.33 2.15
N LYS A 136 -8.03 -9.46 2.23
CA LYS A 136 -7.45 -10.79 1.96
C LYS A 136 -6.83 -10.86 0.56
N GLY A 137 -7.58 -10.42 -0.46
CA GLY A 137 -7.08 -10.35 -1.83
C GLY A 137 -5.84 -9.48 -1.94
N TYR A 138 -5.82 -8.33 -1.28
CA TYR A 138 -4.68 -7.43 -1.29
C TYR A 138 -3.44 -8.00 -0.58
N ILE A 139 -3.61 -8.59 0.61
CA ILE A 139 -2.53 -9.28 1.34
C ILE A 139 -1.91 -10.37 0.48
N LYS A 140 -2.72 -11.17 -0.24
CA LYS A 140 -2.22 -12.21 -1.15
C LYS A 140 -1.38 -11.63 -2.29
N ARG A 141 -1.85 -10.57 -2.95
CA ARG A 141 -1.10 -9.89 -4.02
C ARG A 141 0.25 -9.40 -3.49
N PHE A 142 0.25 -8.76 -2.33
CA PHE A 142 1.47 -8.30 -1.67
C PHE A 142 2.41 -9.47 -1.29
N ALA A 143 1.87 -10.56 -0.75
CA ALA A 143 2.68 -11.69 -0.28
C ALA A 143 3.50 -12.34 -1.41
N VAL A 144 2.96 -12.37 -2.64
CA VAL A 144 3.65 -12.87 -3.84
C VAL A 144 4.91 -12.05 -4.17
N GLN A 145 4.88 -10.74 -3.96
CA GLN A 145 6.01 -9.83 -4.22
C GLN A 145 6.89 -9.57 -2.98
N SER A 146 6.52 -10.10 -1.81
CA SER A 146 7.23 -9.86 -0.55
C SER A 146 8.59 -10.55 -0.50
N LYS A 147 9.59 -9.81 0.00
CA LYS A 147 10.94 -10.31 0.27
C LYS A 147 11.06 -11.01 1.63
N THR A 148 10.08 -10.83 2.53
CA THR A 148 10.10 -11.38 3.90
C THR A 148 9.26 -12.66 4.03
N MET A 149 8.22 -12.80 3.21
CA MET A 149 7.36 -13.99 3.21
C MET A 149 7.98 -15.11 2.35
N THR A 150 8.00 -16.31 2.90
CA THR A 150 8.42 -17.55 2.21
C THR A 150 7.26 -18.15 1.40
N GLU A 151 7.57 -19.09 0.51
CA GLU A 151 6.54 -19.82 -0.25
C GLU A 151 5.59 -20.60 0.65
N ALA A 152 6.12 -21.26 1.69
CA ALA A 152 5.31 -21.99 2.66
C ALA A 152 4.36 -21.05 3.42
N GLU A 153 4.83 -19.88 3.86
CA GLU A 153 3.99 -18.88 4.51
C GLU A 153 2.91 -18.34 3.56
N ARG A 154 3.26 -18.05 2.30
CA ARG A 154 2.29 -17.64 1.26
C ARG A 154 1.17 -18.67 1.08
N ALA A 155 1.51 -19.96 1.10
CA ALA A 155 0.54 -21.04 0.91
C ALA A 155 -0.51 -21.14 2.04
N THR A 156 -0.26 -20.52 3.20
CA THR A 156 -1.22 -20.46 4.31
C THR A 156 -2.33 -19.43 4.09
N LEU A 157 -2.18 -18.49 3.15
CA LEU A 157 -3.14 -17.44 2.84
C LEU A 157 -4.29 -17.95 1.93
N LYS A 158 -5.10 -18.86 2.49
CA LYS A 158 -6.23 -19.51 1.80
C LYS A 158 -7.52 -18.70 1.95
#